data_AF-A0A7L2PZV5-F1
#
_entry.id   AF-A0A7L2PZV5-F1
#
_cell.length_a   1.000
_cell.length_b   1.000
_cell.length_c   1.000
_cell.angle_alpha   90.00
_cell.angle_beta   90.00
_cell.angle_gamma   90.00
#
_symmetry.space_group_name_H-M   'P 1'
#
loop_
_entity.id
_entity.type
_entity.pdbx_description
1 polymer ?
#
loop_
_entity_poly.entity_id
_entity_poly.type
_entity_poly.pdbx_seq_one_letter_code
_entity_poly.pdbx_strand_id
1 'polypeptide(L)'
;GSAVAKIIGNNVKKLQKFAPTVNMWVFEENINGRKLTDIINKDHENVKYLPGCKLPDNVVAIPNLREAVQDADLLVFVIPHQYIHKVCDEITGQVRRKALGITLIK
;
A
#
# COMPACT_ATOMS: atom_id res chain seq x y z
N GLY A 1 7.11 -1.19 -3.91
CA GLY A 1 5.76 -1.39 -3.36
C GLY A 1 5.09 -2.67 -3.85
N SER A 2 4.66 -2.72 -5.12
CA SER A 2 3.72 -3.74 -5.62
C SER A 2 4.14 -5.20 -5.44
N ALA A 3 5.41 -5.55 -5.68
CA ALA A 3 5.90 -6.91 -5.47
C ALA A 3 5.77 -7.37 -4.00
N VAL A 4 6.06 -6.46 -3.06
CA VAL A 4 5.93 -6.72 -1.61
C VAL A 4 4.45 -6.82 -1.23
N ALA A 5 3.59 -5.92 -1.75
CA ALA A 5 2.15 -5.98 -1.53
C ALA A 5 1.55 -7.31 -1.99
N LYS A 6 2.02 -7.88 -3.11
CA LYS A 6 1.63 -9.21 -3.57
C LYS A 6 1.98 -10.31 -2.57
N ILE A 7 3.19 -10.28 -2.02
CA ILE A 7 3.64 -11.28 -1.02
C ILE A 7 2.82 -11.14 0.26
N ILE A 8 2.65 -9.91 0.78
CA ILE A 8 1.89 -9.65 2.00
C ILE A 8 0.43 -10.04 1.81
N GLY A 9 -0.22 -9.61 0.73
CA GLY A 9 -1.61 -9.94 0.42
C GLY A 9 -1.88 -11.45 0.41
N ASN A 10 -0.97 -12.22 -0.22
CA ASN A 10 -1.06 -13.69 -0.23
C ASN A 10 -0.85 -14.32 1.16
N ASN A 11 0.01 -13.74 1.99
CA ASN A 11 0.30 -14.27 3.32
C ASN A 11 -0.85 -14.00 4.30
N VAL A 12 -1.41 -12.78 4.32
CA VAL A 12 -2.49 -12.45 5.26
C VAL A 12 -3.76 -13.25 4.99
N LYS A 13 -4.03 -13.63 3.74
CA LYS A 13 -5.11 -14.57 3.40
C LYS A 13 -4.98 -15.95 4.07
N LYS A 14 -3.74 -16.38 4.37
CA LYS A 14 -3.45 -17.71 4.94
C LYS A 14 -3.29 -17.67 6.46
N LEU A 15 -3.13 -16.49 7.05
CA LEU A 15 -2.76 -16.30 8.45
C LEU A 15 -3.90 -15.61 9.20
N GLN A 16 -4.59 -16.35 10.07
CA GLN A 16 -5.75 -15.84 10.83
C GLN A 16 -5.41 -14.69 11.80
N LYS A 17 -4.12 -14.46 12.09
CA LYS A 17 -3.66 -13.40 13.00
C LYS A 17 -3.66 -12.00 12.39
N PHE A 18 -3.91 -11.87 11.08
CA PHE A 18 -3.90 -10.59 10.38
C PHE A 18 -5.27 -10.26 9.82
N ALA A 19 -5.56 -8.97 9.68
CA ALA A 19 -6.70 -8.52 8.92
C ALA A 19 -6.61 -9.06 7.48
N PRO A 20 -7.72 -9.49 6.87
CA PRO A 20 -7.70 -10.07 5.54
C PRO A 20 -7.33 -9.05 4.45
N THR A 21 -7.55 -7.76 4.70
CA THR A 21 -7.31 -6.67 3.75
C THR A 21 -5.95 -6.01 3.97
N VAL A 22 -5.26 -5.71 2.88
CA VAL A 22 -4.00 -4.95 2.86
C VAL A 22 -4.24 -3.63 2.16
N ASN A 23 -4.19 -2.53 2.93
CA ASN A 23 -4.21 -1.19 2.37
C ASN A 23 -2.84 -0.88 1.74
N MET A 24 -2.85 -0.47 0.48
CA MET A 24 -1.67 -0.04 -0.26
C MET A 24 -1.84 1.43 -0.64
N TRP A 25 -1.10 2.31 0.01
CA TRP A 25 -1.04 3.70 -0.43
C TRP A 25 -0.42 3.79 -1.83
N VAL A 26 -1.11 4.46 -2.74
CA VAL A 26 -0.67 4.69 -4.11
C VAL A 26 -0.77 6.18 -4.39
N PHE A 27 0.35 6.82 -4.71
CA PHE A 27 0.30 8.20 -5.19
C PHE A 27 -0.55 8.26 -6.47
N GLU A 28 -1.57 9.11 -6.46
CA GLU A 28 -2.56 9.13 -7.54
C GLU A 28 -1.95 9.65 -8.83
N GLU A 29 -2.15 8.90 -9.91
CA GLU A 29 -1.66 9.24 -11.25
C GLU A 29 -2.71 8.91 -12.31
N ASN A 30 -2.72 9.68 -13.40
CA ASN A 30 -3.59 9.41 -14.54
C ASN A 30 -2.87 8.57 -15.58
N ILE A 31 -3.38 7.38 -15.87
CA ILE A 31 -2.91 6.46 -16.92
C ILE A 31 -4.01 6.35 -17.97
N ASN A 32 -3.77 6.88 -19.16
CA ASN A 32 -4.73 6.85 -20.29
C ASN A 32 -6.15 7.32 -19.90
N GLY A 33 -6.24 8.40 -19.11
CA GLY A 33 -7.51 8.97 -18.67
C GLY A 33 -8.20 8.27 -17.49
N ARG A 34 -7.56 7.24 -16.89
CA ARG A 34 -8.04 6.57 -15.67
C ARG A 34 -7.08 6.79 -14.51
N LYS A 35 -7.60 6.87 -13.29
CA LYS A 35 -6.80 6.89 -12.06
C LYS A 35 -6.08 5.56 -11.87
N LEU A 36 -4.81 5.60 -11.45
CA LEU A 36 -4.01 4.41 -11.21
C LEU A 36 -4.59 3.55 -10.09
N THR A 37 -5.16 4.18 -9.06
CA THR A 37 -5.86 3.46 -7.98
C THR A 37 -7.07 2.69 -8.50
N ASP A 38 -7.89 3.29 -9.36
CA ASP A 38 -9.04 2.63 -10.00
C ASP A 38 -8.60 1.47 -10.91
N ILE A 39 -7.49 1.62 -11.63
CA ILE A 39 -6.91 0.52 -12.42
C ILE A 39 -6.47 -0.62 -11.51
N ILE A 40 -5.75 -0.32 -10.43
CA ILE A 40 -5.27 -1.35 -9.51
C ILE A 40 -6.45 -2.07 -8.83
N ASN A 41 -7.47 -1.35 -8.37
CA ASN A 41 -8.60 -1.94 -7.67
C ASN A 41 -9.52 -2.76 -8.59
N LYS A 42 -9.65 -2.37 -9.87
CA LYS A 42 -10.49 -3.07 -10.83
C LYS A 42 -9.77 -4.21 -11.54
N ASP A 43 -8.56 -3.93 -12.01
CA ASP A 43 -7.81 -4.82 -12.89
C ASP A 43 -6.79 -5.66 -12.10
N HIS A 44 -6.69 -5.44 -10.78
CA HIS A 44 -5.75 -6.06 -9.84
C HIS A 44 -4.31 -6.05 -10.35
N GLU A 45 -3.90 -4.93 -10.94
CA GLU A 45 -2.60 -4.80 -11.57
C GLU A 45 -2.09 -3.37 -11.49
N ASN A 46 -0.85 -3.20 -11.04
CA ASN A 46 -0.17 -1.93 -11.16
C ASN A 46 0.54 -1.86 -12.52
N VAL A 47 -0.23 -1.49 -13.54
CA VAL A 47 0.20 -1.48 -14.95
C VAL A 47 1.44 -0.62 -15.22
N LYS A 48 1.73 0.36 -14.35
CA LYS A 48 2.88 1.25 -14.48
C LYS A 48 4.14 0.69 -13.82
N TYR A 49 4.02 0.21 -12.58
CA TYR A 49 5.18 -0.13 -11.76
C TYR A 49 5.47 -1.64 -11.66
N LEU A 50 4.51 -2.49 -12.03
CA LEU A 50 4.68 -3.94 -12.06
C LEU A 50 3.78 -4.58 -13.15
N PRO A 51 4.02 -4.27 -14.44
CA PRO A 51 3.20 -4.76 -15.55
C PRO A 51 3.27 -6.30 -15.66
N GLY A 52 2.15 -6.91 -16.06
CA GLY A 52 2.01 -8.36 -16.25
C GLY A 52 1.84 -9.16 -14.97
N CYS A 53 1.83 -8.52 -13.80
CA CYS A 53 1.74 -9.18 -12.50
C CYS A 53 0.44 -8.83 -11.77
N LYS A 54 -0.44 -9.81 -11.58
CA LYS A 54 -1.64 -9.63 -10.76
C LYS A 54 -1.31 -9.53 -9.26
N LEU A 55 -1.94 -8.55 -8.63
CA LEU A 55 -2.02 -8.37 -7.19
C LEU A 55 -3.20 -9.20 -6.64
N PRO A 56 -3.11 -9.68 -5.39
CA PRO A 56 -4.24 -10.32 -4.72
C PRO A 56 -5.45 -9.38 -4.58
N ASP A 57 -6.66 -9.92 -4.65
CA ASP A 57 -7.93 -9.16 -4.54
C ASP A 57 -8.09 -8.36 -3.24
N ASN A 58 -7.41 -8.78 -2.18
CA ASN A 58 -7.43 -8.18 -0.86
C ASN A 58 -6.41 -7.05 -0.70
N VAL A 59 -5.66 -6.72 -1.75
CA VAL A 59 -4.81 -5.53 -1.79
C VAL A 59 -5.63 -4.38 -2.37
N VAL A 60 -5.93 -3.39 -1.53
CA VAL A 60 -6.75 -2.23 -1.91
C VAL A 60 -5.84 -1.01 -2.08
N ALA A 61 -5.83 -0.44 -3.28
CA ALA A 61 -5.12 0.79 -3.58
C ALA A 61 -5.91 2.00 -3.05
N ILE A 62 -5.26 2.79 -2.18
CA ILE A 62 -5.86 3.96 -1.54
C ILE A 62 -5.01 5.20 -1.90
N PRO A 63 -5.59 6.25 -2.49
CA PRO A 63 -4.83 7.44 -2.89
C PRO A 63 -4.50 8.37 -1.73
N ASN A 64 -5.39 8.42 -0.73
CA ASN A 64 -5.22 9.25 0.44
C ASN A 64 -4.33 8.54 1.47
N LEU A 65 -3.19 9.15 1.81
CA LEU A 65 -2.23 8.56 2.73
C LEU A 65 -2.80 8.41 4.15
N ARG A 66 -3.59 9.39 4.61
CA ARG A 66 -4.22 9.38 5.95
C ARG A 66 -5.22 8.23 6.10
N GLU A 67 -6.03 8.02 5.06
CA GLU A 67 -6.95 6.89 4.97
C GLU A 67 -6.20 5.54 4.91
N ALA A 68 -5.10 5.47 4.14
CA ALA A 68 -4.34 4.25 3.99
C ALA A 68 -3.70 3.75 5.30
N VAL A 69 -3.31 4.67 6.19
CA VAL A 69 -2.70 4.34 7.50
C VAL A 69 -3.71 4.26 8.64
N GLN A 70 -4.97 4.63 8.39
CA GLN A 70 -6.01 4.61 9.41
C GLN A 70 -6.16 3.20 9.96
N ASP A 71 -6.13 3.07 11.28
CA ASP A 71 -6.23 1.81 11.99
C ASP A 71 -5.22 0.74 11.52
N ALA A 72 -4.04 1.13 11.05
CA ALA A 72 -2.95 0.17 10.78
C ALA A 72 -2.24 -0.23 12.09
N ASP A 73 -2.04 -1.53 12.31
CA ASP A 73 -1.14 -2.07 13.37
C ASP A 73 0.29 -2.26 12.85
N LEU A 74 0.45 -2.40 11.53
CA LEU A 74 1.72 -2.65 10.87
C LEU A 74 1.82 -1.78 9.61
N LEU A 75 2.86 -0.96 9.53
CA LEU A 75 3.17 -0.13 8.37
C LEU A 75 4.43 -0.66 7.70
N VAL A 76 4.35 -0.88 6.39
CA VAL A 76 5.48 -1.36 5.59
C VAL A 76 5.89 -0.26 4.60
N PHE A 77 7.00 0.41 4.89
CA PHE A 77 7.52 1.52 4.09
C PHE A 77 8.37 0.99 2.93
N VAL A 78 7.85 1.13 1.70
CA VAL A 78 8.49 0.66 0.46
C VAL A 78 8.43 1.72 -0.64
N ILE A 79 8.96 2.90 -0.34
CA ILE A 79 8.95 4.10 -1.20
C ILE A 79 10.38 4.61 -1.42
N PRO A 80 10.65 5.42 -2.47
CA PRO A 80 11.97 6.03 -2.65
C PRO A 80 12.38 6.87 -1.43
N HIS A 81 13.67 6.82 -1.06
CA HIS A 81 14.18 7.43 0.18
C HIS A 81 13.83 8.92 0.28
N GLN A 82 13.83 9.65 -0.84
CA GLN A 82 13.55 11.08 -0.88
C GLN A 82 12.14 11.47 -0.39
N TYR A 83 11.20 10.52 -0.32
CA TYR A 83 9.81 10.79 0.06
C TYR A 83 9.48 10.40 1.51
N ILE A 84 10.35 9.69 2.23
CA ILE A 84 10.02 9.13 3.55
C ILE A 84 9.70 10.20 4.59
N HIS A 85 10.48 11.28 4.64
CA HIS A 85 10.26 12.37 5.58
C HIS A 85 8.89 13.00 5.38
N LYS A 86 8.55 13.36 4.14
CA LYS A 86 7.23 13.92 3.79
C LYS A 86 6.08 13.00 4.17
N VAL A 87 6.21 11.69 3.91
CA VAL A 87 5.20 10.69 4.26
C VAL A 87 5.02 10.61 5.77
N CYS A 88 6.12 10.55 6.54
CA CYS A 88 6.09 10.52 7.99
C CYS A 88 5.45 11.79 8.59
N ASP A 89 5.77 12.97 8.05
CA ASP A 89 5.20 14.24 8.49
C ASP A 89 3.68 14.26 8.28
N GLU A 90 3.19 13.75 7.15
CA GLU A 90 1.77 13.74 6.83
C GLU A 90 0.95 12.82 7.76
N ILE A 91 1.50 11.66 8.13
CA ILE A 91 0.82 10.66 8.98
C ILE A 91 1.08 10.86 10.48
N THR A 92 1.86 11.89 10.84
CA THR A 92 2.13 12.21 12.24
C THR A 92 0.82 12.45 12.99
N GLY A 93 0.66 11.78 14.14
CA GLY A 93 -0.55 11.84 14.96
C GLY A 93 -1.71 10.95 14.49
N GLN A 94 -1.57 10.23 13.37
CA GLN A 94 -2.62 9.34 12.85
C GLN A 94 -2.33 7.85 13.06
N VAL A 95 -1.06 7.52 13.20
CA VAL A 95 -0.60 6.16 13.44
C VAL A 95 -0.83 5.79 14.90
N ARG A 96 -1.41 4.60 15.14
CA ARG A 96 -1.65 4.08 16.50
C ARG A 96 -0.32 3.96 17.26
N ARG A 97 -0.30 4.34 18.53
CA ARG A 97 0.93 4.32 19.37
C ARG A 97 1.61 2.94 19.45
N LYS A 98 0.85 1.85 19.31
CA LYS A 98 1.36 0.47 19.34
C LYS A 98 1.68 -0.09 17.94
N ALA A 99 1.47 0.69 16.88
CA ALA A 99 1.75 0.23 15.53
C ALA A 99 3.25 0.02 15.34
N LEU A 100 3.61 -0.98 14.55
CA LEU A 100 4.99 -1.30 14.19
C LEU A 100 5.28 -0.81 12.77
N GLY A 101 6.49 -0.27 12.57
CA GLY A 101 6.99 0.12 11.25
C GLY A 101 8.08 -0.83 10.77
N ILE A 102 8.00 -1.29 9.53
CA ILE A 102 9.06 -2.03 8.84
C ILE A 102 9.45 -1.25 7.59
N THR A 103 10.74 -1.00 7.39
CA THR A 103 11.25 -0.32 6.19
C THR A 103 11.97 -1.30 5.27
N LEU A 104 11.71 -1.19 3.97
CA LEU A 104 12.48 -1.85 2.90
C LEU A 104 13.21 -0.81 2.04
N ILE A 105 13.33 0.42 2.54
CA ILE A 105 14.11 1.49 1.93
C ILE A 105 15.59 1.20 2.22
N LYS A 106 16.42 1.24 1.18
CA LYS A 106 17.86 1.08 1.27
C LYS A 106 18.57 2.43 1.26
#